data_AF-A0A2M8ENV6-F1
#
_entry.id   AF-A0A2M8ENV6-F1
#
_cell.length_a   1.000
_cell.length_b   1.000
_cell.length_c   1.000
_cell.angle_alpha   90.00
_cell.angle_beta   90.00
_cell.angle_gamma   90.00
#
_symmetry.space_group_name_H-M   'P 1'
#
loop_
_entity.id
_entity.type
_entity.pdbx_description
1 polymer ?
#
loop_
_entity_poly.entity_id
_entity_poly.type
_entity_poly.pdbx_seq_one_letter_code
_entity_poly.pdbx_strand_id
1 'polypeptide(L)'
;MRRNKKIFIKTIAVLVLVSMPTFVFAEVPNDAFYDQQWYLEQIGAPNAWDTQTGSNEIIIAVLDTGVDLDHPDLVNNLWKNTGEISRNSIDDDSNGYVDDIFGWDFINDDNSPTPDTGLEASSEAVNHGSLIAGIVGAGGDNKIGVSGINWNISIMSVRILDAVGSGDANTVAQAVYYAVDNGADVINMSFTGNVNDPILRNAVKFAYEQGVVIVSALGNEGEDVDNYPVFPACYKSSDGNDDWVIGVASLGKSDKRSVFSNYGSTCTDLSAPGEDIYGVSYFNPSDGYDDKYVGGWSGTSMASPMVAGAAGILLSQYPNLTPTQVRNALKLSVDPVSLDSEYTGEFGAGRLNISQALTIARNFVDQTTETDNPDVGDNSSTTSDLEYSVKAPSFASVYYVTGEGRRAFISSAAYFTWFDSFEEIANVQDQDLSAWSLSGLMLPKAGVVLVKIQSDPQVYALAENSSDEFSPLLRAIPDEQTAIALYGNDWADYVIDIEPTFFAKFSQGEPMSSSETVDKSIMKRREDLTN
;
A
#
# COMPACT_ATOMS: atom_id res chain seq x y z
N MET A 1 -7.85 51.13 -76.75
CA MET A 1 -7.96 51.92 -75.50
C MET A 1 -7.82 50.96 -74.32
N ARG A 2 -7.00 51.31 -73.33
CA ARG A 2 -6.50 50.45 -72.25
C ARG A 2 -7.56 49.99 -71.24
N ARG A 3 -7.19 48.91 -70.52
CA ARG A 3 -7.52 48.49 -69.13
C ARG A 3 -8.27 47.16 -69.08
N ASN A 4 -7.99 46.19 -68.21
CA ASN A 4 -6.89 45.92 -67.28
C ASN A 4 -7.13 44.47 -66.82
N LYS A 5 -6.13 43.58 -66.93
CA LYS A 5 -6.17 42.23 -66.35
C LYS A 5 -6.09 42.36 -64.82
N LYS A 6 -7.04 41.78 -64.08
CA LYS A 6 -6.88 41.50 -62.64
C LYS A 6 -6.42 40.05 -62.49
N ILE A 7 -5.22 39.88 -61.96
CA ILE A 7 -4.62 38.62 -61.53
C ILE A 7 -5.17 38.32 -60.13
N PHE A 8 -5.82 37.17 -59.96
CA PHE A 8 -6.23 36.65 -58.66
C PHE A 8 -5.03 35.89 -58.06
N ILE A 9 -4.46 36.42 -56.99
CA ILE A 9 -3.47 35.73 -56.16
C ILE A 9 -4.26 34.86 -55.17
N LYS A 10 -4.15 33.54 -55.29
CA LYS A 10 -4.61 32.60 -54.27
C LYS A 10 -3.53 32.50 -53.19
N THR A 11 -3.79 33.05 -52.02
CA THR A 11 -2.97 32.83 -50.83
C THR A 11 -3.30 31.45 -50.27
N ILE A 12 -2.35 30.52 -50.30
CA ILE A 12 -2.40 29.26 -49.56
C ILE A 12 -1.97 29.59 -48.12
N ALA A 13 -2.90 29.49 -47.18
CA ALA A 13 -2.58 29.50 -45.75
C ALA A 13 -2.20 28.07 -45.35
N VAL A 14 -0.93 27.84 -45.05
CA VAL A 14 -0.47 26.61 -44.40
C VAL A 14 -0.79 26.76 -42.92
N LEU A 15 -1.76 25.97 -42.43
CA LEU A 15 -2.07 25.87 -41.01
C LEU A 15 -1.00 24.99 -40.35
N VAL A 16 -0.04 25.61 -39.67
CA VAL A 16 0.91 24.88 -38.82
C VAL A 16 0.19 24.62 -37.50
N LEU A 17 -0.29 23.38 -37.30
CA LEU A 17 -0.72 22.89 -35.99
C LEU A 17 0.55 22.73 -35.13
N VAL A 18 0.79 23.72 -34.27
CA VAL A 18 1.78 23.59 -33.20
C VAL A 18 1.11 22.77 -32.10
N SER A 19 1.44 21.48 -31.98
CA SER A 19 1.09 20.71 -30.79
C SER A 19 1.92 21.25 -29.63
N MET A 20 1.34 22.16 -28.85
CA MET A 20 1.93 22.49 -27.56
C MET A 20 1.80 21.26 -26.67
N PRO A 21 2.88 20.79 -26.01
CA PRO A 21 2.75 19.75 -25.00
C PRO A 21 1.78 20.27 -23.94
N THR A 22 0.68 19.53 -23.73
CA THR A 22 -0.16 19.72 -22.57
C THR A 22 0.65 19.26 -21.37
N PHE A 23 1.09 20.21 -20.55
CA PHE A 23 1.59 19.89 -19.23
C PHE A 23 0.41 19.35 -18.43
N VAL A 24 0.41 18.04 -18.16
CA VAL A 24 -0.47 17.47 -17.14
C VAL A 24 0.22 17.79 -15.82
N PHE A 25 -0.32 18.76 -15.08
CA PHE A 25 0.06 18.97 -13.70
C PHE A 25 -0.73 17.97 -12.86
N ALA A 26 -0.09 17.37 -11.86
CA ALA A 26 -0.79 16.53 -10.89
C ALA A 26 -1.97 17.31 -10.29
N GLU A 27 -3.12 16.67 -10.10
CA GLU A 27 -4.26 17.28 -9.44
C GLU A 27 -3.88 17.60 -7.98
N VAL A 28 -3.60 18.88 -7.75
CA VAL A 28 -3.37 19.44 -6.42
C VAL A 28 -4.67 20.10 -5.97
N PRO A 29 -5.23 19.72 -4.81
CA PRO A 29 -6.48 20.26 -4.32
C PRO A 29 -6.31 21.76 -4.00
N ASN A 30 -7.39 22.52 -4.20
CA ASN A 30 -7.39 23.98 -4.01
C ASN A 30 -7.66 24.44 -2.56
N ASP A 31 -7.51 23.52 -1.61
CA ASP A 31 -7.89 23.59 -0.21
C ASP A 31 -6.95 24.51 0.58
N ALA A 32 -7.52 25.28 1.51
CA ALA A 32 -6.84 26.44 2.11
C ALA A 32 -5.60 26.09 2.95
N PHE A 33 -5.58 24.88 3.53
CA PHE A 33 -4.52 24.38 4.40
C PHE A 33 -3.81 23.15 3.84
N TYR A 34 -3.99 22.82 2.55
CA TYR A 34 -3.28 21.73 1.89
C TYR A 34 -1.75 21.80 2.10
N ASP A 35 -1.18 23.00 2.05
CA ASP A 35 0.26 23.22 2.26
C ASP A 35 0.77 22.83 3.67
N GLN A 36 -0.13 22.65 4.65
CA GLN A 36 0.22 22.15 5.99
C GLN A 36 0.29 20.62 6.05
N GLN A 37 -0.31 19.92 5.09
CA GLN A 37 -0.43 18.47 5.03
C GLN A 37 0.75 17.84 4.26
N TRP A 38 1.95 18.05 4.78
CA TRP A 38 3.20 17.62 4.16
C TRP A 38 3.24 16.12 3.80
N TYR A 39 2.48 15.30 4.52
CA TYR A 39 2.42 13.85 4.36
C TYR A 39 1.75 13.42 3.05
N LEU A 40 0.82 14.21 2.50
CA LEU A 40 0.08 13.87 1.27
C LEU A 40 1.02 13.72 0.07
N GLU A 41 1.96 14.66 -0.08
CA GLU A 41 3.01 14.58 -1.09
C GLU A 41 3.89 13.34 -0.88
N GLN A 42 4.24 13.04 0.37
CA GLN A 42 5.17 11.97 0.71
C GLN A 42 4.60 10.56 0.43
N ILE A 43 3.28 10.38 0.58
CA ILE A 43 2.58 9.13 0.26
C ILE A 43 2.11 9.09 -1.20
N GLY A 44 2.49 10.06 -2.03
CA GLY A 44 2.13 10.11 -3.44
C GLY A 44 0.64 10.31 -3.71
N ALA A 45 -0.08 11.00 -2.82
CA ALA A 45 -1.52 11.24 -2.97
C ALA A 45 -1.85 12.09 -4.22
N PRO A 46 -1.15 13.19 -4.55
CA PRO A 46 -1.45 13.97 -5.76
C PRO A 46 -1.35 13.16 -7.06
N ASN A 47 -0.33 12.30 -7.16
CA ASN A 47 -0.18 11.40 -8.32
C ASN A 47 -1.25 10.29 -8.33
N ALA A 48 -1.83 9.95 -7.19
CA ALA A 48 -2.93 9.00 -7.12
C ALA A 48 -4.24 9.65 -7.59
N TRP A 49 -4.46 10.92 -7.21
CA TRP A 49 -5.64 11.71 -7.57
C TRP A 49 -5.78 11.96 -9.07
N ASP A 50 -4.68 11.98 -9.82
CA ASP A 50 -4.72 11.95 -11.30
C ASP A 50 -5.44 10.71 -11.87
N THR A 51 -5.54 9.64 -11.09
CA THR A 51 -6.19 8.37 -11.47
C THR A 51 -7.53 8.19 -10.76
N GLN A 52 -7.57 8.41 -9.44
CA GLN A 52 -8.72 8.16 -8.59
C GLN A 52 -8.66 9.06 -7.35
N THR A 53 -9.75 9.76 -7.06
CA THR A 53 -9.90 10.65 -5.90
C THR A 53 -10.83 10.09 -4.83
N GLY A 54 -11.36 8.88 -5.01
CA GLY A 54 -12.27 8.20 -4.10
C GLY A 54 -13.71 8.18 -4.63
N SER A 55 -14.52 7.31 -4.05
CA SER A 55 -15.95 7.16 -4.39
C SER A 55 -16.80 7.08 -3.13
N ASN A 56 -17.93 7.79 -3.12
CA ASN A 56 -18.94 7.68 -2.06
C ASN A 56 -19.62 6.30 -2.02
N GLU A 57 -19.36 5.43 -3.00
CA GLU A 57 -19.79 4.04 -2.97
C GLU A 57 -18.97 3.20 -2.00
N ILE A 58 -17.74 3.62 -1.66
CA ILE A 58 -16.89 2.91 -0.70
C ILE A 58 -17.11 3.47 0.70
N ILE A 59 -17.39 2.57 1.65
CA ILE A 59 -17.68 2.88 3.04
C ILE A 59 -16.46 2.57 3.91
N ILE A 60 -15.95 3.58 4.60
CA ILE A 60 -14.89 3.43 5.59
C ILE A 60 -15.46 3.69 6.98
N ALA A 61 -15.53 2.66 7.81
CA ALA A 61 -15.92 2.79 9.20
C ALA A 61 -14.74 3.24 10.06
N VAL A 62 -14.93 4.36 10.76
CA VAL A 62 -13.98 4.91 11.72
C VAL A 62 -14.45 4.53 13.12
N LEU A 63 -13.82 3.51 13.70
CA LEU A 63 -14.09 3.05 15.07
C LEU A 63 -13.19 3.82 16.04
N ASP A 64 -13.75 4.88 16.65
CA ASP A 64 -12.96 5.86 17.40
C ASP A 64 -13.80 6.58 18.50
N THR A 65 -13.41 7.79 18.92
CA THR A 65 -14.12 8.63 19.91
C THR A 65 -15.36 9.33 19.35
N GLY A 66 -15.70 9.09 18.08
CA GLY A 66 -16.77 9.77 17.35
C GLY A 66 -16.26 10.83 16.39
N VAL A 67 -17.13 11.28 15.50
CA VAL A 67 -16.81 12.22 14.42
C VAL A 67 -17.71 13.45 14.53
N ASP A 68 -17.15 14.63 14.28
CA ASP A 68 -17.91 15.87 14.12
C ASP A 68 -18.79 15.79 12.86
N LEU A 69 -20.06 15.45 13.06
CA LEU A 69 -21.03 15.25 11.98
C LEU A 69 -21.44 16.56 11.28
N ASP A 70 -21.11 17.71 11.88
CA ASP A 70 -21.43 19.04 11.36
C ASP A 70 -20.18 19.77 10.81
N HIS A 71 -19.00 19.13 10.86
CA HIS A 71 -17.78 19.74 10.36
C HIS A 71 -17.91 20.06 8.86
N PRO A 72 -17.67 21.31 8.41
CA PRO A 72 -17.92 21.71 7.03
C PRO A 72 -17.10 20.94 6.00
N ASP A 73 -15.96 20.38 6.42
CA ASP A 73 -15.06 19.60 5.58
C ASP A 73 -15.35 18.09 5.58
N LEU A 74 -16.21 17.61 6.48
CA LEU A 74 -16.57 16.19 6.59
C LEU A 74 -18.01 15.92 6.12
N VAL A 75 -18.93 16.86 6.33
CA VAL A 75 -20.38 16.64 6.20
C VAL A 75 -20.83 16.05 4.86
N ASN A 76 -20.08 16.30 3.78
CA ASN A 76 -20.40 15.77 2.44
C ASN A 76 -19.89 14.34 2.20
N ASN A 77 -18.95 13.88 3.03
CA ASN A 77 -18.34 12.55 2.97
C ASN A 77 -18.78 11.66 4.14
N LEU A 78 -19.78 12.06 4.93
CA LEU A 78 -20.36 11.18 5.94
C LEU A 78 -21.27 10.14 5.28
N TRP A 79 -21.09 8.88 5.67
CA TRP A 79 -22.00 7.79 5.36
C TRP A 79 -23.40 8.13 5.88
N LYS A 80 -24.42 7.73 5.13
CA LYS A 80 -25.82 7.89 5.53
C LYS A 80 -26.51 6.54 5.45
N ASN A 81 -27.08 6.08 6.56
CA ASN A 81 -27.98 4.93 6.53
C ASN A 81 -29.23 5.31 5.73
N THR A 82 -29.36 4.75 4.52
CA THR A 82 -30.53 4.98 3.65
C THR A 82 -31.75 4.14 4.05
N GLY A 83 -31.55 3.18 4.96
CA GLY A 83 -32.60 2.41 5.59
C GLY A 83 -33.42 3.19 6.61
N GLU A 84 -32.86 4.28 7.16
CA GLU A 84 -33.46 5.04 8.26
C GLU A 84 -34.17 6.33 7.85
N ILE A 85 -35.27 6.65 8.54
CA ILE A 85 -35.98 7.93 8.43
C ILE A 85 -35.64 8.81 9.63
N SER A 86 -34.67 9.71 9.42
CA SER A 86 -34.16 10.61 10.46
C SER A 86 -35.21 11.22 11.38
N ARG A 87 -35.01 11.00 12.68
CA ARG A 87 -35.75 11.59 13.82
C ARG A 87 -37.20 11.14 13.91
N ASN A 88 -37.49 9.92 13.49
CA ASN A 88 -38.80 9.31 13.72
C ASN A 88 -38.84 8.43 14.98
N SER A 89 -37.69 8.16 15.62
CA SER A 89 -37.51 7.31 16.79
C SER A 89 -37.95 5.87 16.57
N ILE A 90 -37.75 5.37 15.35
CA ILE A 90 -38.03 4.01 14.90
C ILE A 90 -36.75 3.49 14.28
N ASP A 91 -36.44 2.22 14.52
CA ASP A 91 -35.45 1.44 13.78
C ASP A 91 -36.14 0.95 12.49
N ASP A 92 -36.04 1.74 11.41
CA ASP A 92 -36.81 1.51 10.18
C ASP A 92 -36.25 0.34 9.34
N ASP A 93 -34.96 0.07 9.42
CA ASP A 93 -34.29 -1.03 8.72
C ASP A 93 -34.22 -2.32 9.56
N SER A 94 -34.64 -2.26 10.83
CA SER A 94 -34.66 -3.37 11.78
C SER A 94 -33.27 -3.95 12.05
N ASN A 95 -32.23 -3.12 12.00
CA ASN A 95 -30.85 -3.51 12.28
C ASN A 95 -30.52 -3.54 13.79
N GLY A 96 -31.43 -3.04 14.64
CA GLY A 96 -31.29 -2.97 16.10
C GLY A 96 -30.88 -1.61 16.64
N TYR A 97 -30.67 -0.61 15.79
CA TYR A 97 -30.09 0.69 16.13
C TYR A 97 -31.00 1.83 15.65
N VAL A 98 -31.77 2.41 16.58
CA VAL A 98 -32.79 3.41 16.24
C VAL A 98 -32.17 4.70 15.71
N ASP A 99 -32.57 5.13 14.51
CA ASP A 99 -32.18 6.40 13.89
C ASP A 99 -30.63 6.52 13.70
N ASP A 100 -29.91 5.45 13.38
CA ASP A 100 -28.44 5.38 13.22
C ASP A 100 -27.91 6.06 11.92
N ILE A 101 -28.41 7.25 11.61
CA ILE A 101 -28.26 7.95 10.32
C ILE A 101 -26.82 8.08 9.85
N PHE A 102 -25.86 8.32 10.73
CA PHE A 102 -24.45 8.51 10.38
C PHE A 102 -23.52 7.46 11.01
N GLY A 103 -24.10 6.47 11.68
CA GLY A 103 -23.41 5.52 12.53
C GLY A 103 -24.02 5.45 13.94
N TRP A 104 -23.31 4.81 14.86
CA TRP A 104 -23.81 4.50 16.21
C TRP A 104 -22.80 4.83 17.31
N ASP A 105 -23.31 5.29 18.46
CA ASP A 105 -22.55 5.47 19.70
C ASP A 105 -22.73 4.26 20.61
N PHE A 106 -21.73 3.38 20.64
CA PHE A 106 -21.73 2.22 21.52
C PHE A 106 -21.37 2.54 22.98
N ILE A 107 -20.89 3.75 23.28
CA ILE A 107 -20.60 4.18 24.66
C ILE A 107 -21.88 4.54 25.39
N ASN A 108 -22.75 5.31 24.73
CA ASN A 108 -24.02 5.76 25.31
C ASN A 108 -25.24 4.95 24.85
N ASP A 109 -25.05 4.06 23.87
CA ASP A 109 -26.12 3.28 23.24
C ASP A 109 -27.19 4.18 22.59
N ASP A 110 -26.72 5.12 21.76
CA ASP A 110 -27.57 6.06 21.05
C ASP A 110 -27.08 6.40 19.63
N ASN A 111 -27.89 7.17 18.91
CA ASN A 111 -27.64 7.57 17.53
C ASN A 111 -26.81 8.85 17.37
N SER A 112 -26.03 9.20 18.39
CA SER A 112 -25.16 10.36 18.38
C SER A 112 -23.69 9.95 18.42
N PRO A 113 -23.12 9.42 17.30
CA PRO A 113 -21.71 9.01 17.22
C PRO A 113 -20.76 10.21 17.10
N THR A 114 -21.02 11.27 17.86
CA THR A 114 -20.20 12.47 18.02
C THR A 114 -19.32 12.35 19.26
N PRO A 115 -18.17 13.05 19.30
CA PRO A 115 -17.33 13.09 20.49
C PRO A 115 -18.05 13.62 21.73
N ASP A 116 -17.68 13.09 22.90
CA ASP A 116 -18.15 13.61 24.19
C ASP A 116 -17.39 14.89 24.56
N THR A 117 -18.12 15.97 24.82
CA THR A 117 -17.57 17.29 25.21
C THR A 117 -17.82 17.64 26.67
N GLY A 118 -18.20 16.65 27.49
CA GLY A 118 -18.46 16.80 28.91
C GLY A 118 -17.25 17.27 29.73
N LEU A 119 -17.50 17.58 31.01
CA LEU A 119 -16.48 18.18 31.90
C LEU A 119 -15.22 17.31 32.12
N GLU A 120 -15.35 15.99 31.96
CA GLU A 120 -14.24 15.04 32.11
C GLU A 120 -13.54 14.73 30.78
N ALA A 121 -14.01 15.32 29.67
CA ALA A 121 -13.47 15.03 28.35
C ALA A 121 -12.06 15.59 28.16
N SER A 122 -11.15 14.75 27.67
CA SER A 122 -9.83 15.22 27.26
C SER A 122 -9.92 15.87 25.89
N SER A 123 -9.16 16.96 25.70
CA SER A 123 -9.08 17.63 24.39
C SER A 123 -8.58 16.67 23.31
N GLU A 124 -7.71 15.73 23.66
CA GLU A 124 -7.25 14.67 22.77
C GLU A 124 -8.41 13.79 22.34
N ALA A 125 -9.21 13.25 23.27
CA ALA A 125 -10.33 12.36 22.92
C ALA A 125 -11.40 13.08 22.09
N VAL A 126 -11.73 14.33 22.42
CA VAL A 126 -12.74 15.11 21.67
C VAL A 126 -12.36 15.28 20.20
N ASN A 127 -11.07 15.48 19.93
CA ASN A 127 -10.60 15.76 18.57
C ASN A 127 -10.21 14.50 17.78
N HIS A 128 -9.86 13.41 18.46
CA HIS A 128 -9.20 12.26 17.85
C HIS A 128 -9.98 11.67 16.66
N GLY A 129 -11.22 11.21 16.86
CA GLY A 129 -12.00 10.59 15.79
C GLY A 129 -12.30 11.52 14.61
N SER A 130 -12.52 12.81 14.86
CA SER A 130 -12.71 13.82 13.78
C SER A 130 -11.43 14.03 12.97
N LEU A 131 -10.27 14.03 13.61
CA LEU A 131 -8.99 14.10 12.94
C LEU A 131 -8.72 12.83 12.10
N ILE A 132 -9.04 11.64 12.64
CA ILE A 132 -8.92 10.37 11.91
C ILE A 132 -9.81 10.37 10.67
N ALA A 133 -11.08 10.75 10.82
CA ALA A 133 -12.02 10.90 9.70
C ALA A 133 -11.53 11.92 8.66
N GLY A 134 -10.96 13.04 9.11
CA GLY A 134 -10.36 14.05 8.23
C GLY A 134 -9.20 13.52 7.39
N ILE A 135 -8.31 12.72 7.98
CA ILE A 135 -7.21 12.08 7.23
C ILE A 135 -7.76 11.11 6.17
N VAL A 136 -8.79 10.32 6.53
CA VAL A 136 -9.44 9.38 5.60
C VAL A 136 -10.08 10.13 4.43
N GLY A 137 -10.88 11.18 4.71
CA GLY A 137 -11.71 11.78 3.69
C GLY A 137 -12.36 13.11 4.03
N ALA A 138 -11.62 14.08 4.59
CA ALA A 138 -12.01 15.47 4.41
C ALA A 138 -12.17 15.78 2.91
N GLY A 139 -13.20 16.54 2.54
CA GLY A 139 -13.53 16.81 1.15
C GLY A 139 -12.38 17.56 0.45
N GLY A 140 -11.90 17.04 -0.67
CA GLY A 140 -10.83 17.69 -1.44
C GLY A 140 -11.36 18.56 -2.58
N ASP A 141 -10.54 19.51 -3.03
CA ASP A 141 -10.80 20.46 -4.13
C ASP A 141 -12.04 21.36 -3.91
N ASN A 142 -12.38 21.58 -2.65
CA ASN A 142 -13.61 22.27 -2.22
C ASN A 142 -13.38 23.72 -1.74
N LYS A 143 -12.13 24.21 -1.74
CA LYS A 143 -11.65 25.54 -1.33
C LYS A 143 -11.76 25.84 0.16
N ILE A 144 -12.10 24.85 0.96
CA ILE A 144 -12.10 24.96 2.42
C ILE A 144 -10.97 24.09 2.97
N GLY A 145 -10.62 24.33 4.22
CA GLY A 145 -9.92 23.34 5.03
C GLY A 145 -8.73 22.61 4.42
N VAL A 146 -8.81 21.29 4.54
CA VAL A 146 -7.76 20.30 4.29
C VAL A 146 -8.29 19.25 3.33
N SER A 147 -7.40 18.57 2.61
CA SER A 147 -7.78 17.43 1.78
C SER A 147 -7.60 16.13 2.56
N GLY A 148 -8.63 15.30 2.63
CA GLY A 148 -8.46 13.90 2.99
C GLY A 148 -7.75 13.13 1.88
N ILE A 149 -7.41 11.87 2.16
CA ILE A 149 -6.86 10.98 1.12
C ILE A 149 -7.90 10.69 0.03
N ASN A 150 -9.16 10.60 0.42
CA ASN A 150 -10.29 10.49 -0.50
C ASN A 150 -11.04 11.81 -0.51
N TRP A 151 -11.14 12.46 -1.67
CA TRP A 151 -11.92 13.69 -1.83
C TRP A 151 -13.42 13.42 -1.72
N ASN A 152 -13.84 12.23 -2.15
CA ASN A 152 -15.21 11.71 -2.02
C ASN A 152 -15.12 10.29 -1.43
N ILE A 153 -15.81 10.04 -0.32
CA ILE A 153 -15.90 8.74 0.35
C ILE A 153 -17.14 8.74 1.26
N SER A 154 -17.57 7.57 1.74
CA SER A 154 -18.57 7.47 2.80
C SER A 154 -17.94 7.07 4.14
N ILE A 155 -17.84 7.98 5.09
CA ILE A 155 -17.29 7.76 6.44
C ILE A 155 -18.41 7.39 7.39
N MET A 156 -18.40 6.15 7.89
CA MET A 156 -19.32 5.70 8.95
C MET A 156 -18.69 5.98 10.31
N SER A 157 -19.34 6.83 11.11
CA SER A 157 -18.85 7.19 12.44
C SER A 157 -19.29 6.15 13.46
N VAL A 158 -18.37 5.39 14.03
CA VAL A 158 -18.71 4.38 15.05
C VAL A 158 -17.96 4.72 16.33
N ARG A 159 -18.70 5.26 17.30
CA ARG A 159 -18.09 5.70 18.56
C ARG A 159 -17.98 4.52 19.53
N ILE A 160 -16.75 4.19 19.89
CA ILE A 160 -16.35 3.04 20.72
C ILE A 160 -15.41 3.42 21.86
N LEU A 161 -14.98 4.68 21.91
CA LEU A 161 -14.13 5.24 22.96
C LEU A 161 -14.85 6.37 23.69
N ASP A 162 -14.67 6.39 25.01
CA ASP A 162 -15.29 7.36 25.91
C ASP A 162 -14.60 8.74 25.88
N ALA A 163 -15.04 9.63 26.77
CA ALA A 163 -14.56 11.01 26.89
C ALA A 163 -13.05 11.14 27.16
N VAL A 164 -12.37 10.06 27.56
CA VAL A 164 -10.91 10.05 27.79
C VAL A 164 -10.17 9.10 26.84
N GLY A 165 -10.85 8.62 25.78
CA GLY A 165 -10.25 7.75 24.78
C GLY A 165 -10.14 6.29 25.22
N SER A 166 -10.94 5.85 26.19
CA SER A 166 -10.94 4.48 26.70
C SER A 166 -12.14 3.68 26.21
N GLY A 167 -11.95 2.39 25.98
CA GLY A 167 -13.01 1.45 25.58
C GLY A 167 -12.67 0.02 25.96
N ASP A 168 -13.57 -0.91 25.66
CA ASP A 168 -13.41 -2.33 25.99
C ASP A 168 -13.62 -3.23 24.77
N ALA A 169 -13.02 -4.42 24.80
CA ALA A 169 -13.00 -5.35 23.68
C ALA A 169 -14.40 -5.85 23.25
N ASN A 170 -15.36 -5.95 24.17
CA ASN A 170 -16.71 -6.40 23.84
C ASN A 170 -17.47 -5.31 23.06
N THR A 171 -17.36 -4.06 23.51
CA THR A 171 -17.91 -2.90 22.80
C THR A 171 -17.33 -2.77 21.39
N VAL A 172 -16.01 -2.86 21.26
CA VAL A 172 -15.34 -2.83 19.94
C VAL A 172 -15.78 -3.99 19.06
N ALA A 173 -15.93 -5.20 19.61
CA ALA A 173 -16.38 -6.36 18.82
C ALA A 173 -17.80 -6.17 18.25
N GLN A 174 -18.72 -5.61 19.04
CA GLN A 174 -20.08 -5.28 18.58
C GLN A 174 -20.06 -4.23 17.47
N ALA A 175 -19.23 -3.19 17.63
CA ALA A 175 -19.03 -2.17 16.62
C ALA A 175 -18.45 -2.71 15.30
N VAL A 176 -17.58 -3.71 15.35
CA VAL A 176 -17.06 -4.39 14.15
C VAL A 176 -18.18 -5.13 13.41
N TYR A 177 -19.05 -5.87 14.12
CA TYR A 177 -20.21 -6.52 13.49
C TYR A 177 -21.15 -5.48 12.87
N TYR A 178 -21.47 -4.42 13.61
CA TYR A 178 -22.29 -3.31 13.12
C TYR A 178 -21.74 -2.69 11.83
N ALA A 179 -20.43 -2.41 11.77
CA ALA A 179 -19.81 -1.82 10.59
C ALA A 179 -19.93 -2.76 9.37
N VAL A 180 -19.68 -4.05 9.56
CA VAL A 180 -19.80 -5.05 8.48
C VAL A 180 -21.24 -5.19 8.02
N ASP A 181 -22.20 -5.30 8.95
CA ASP A 181 -23.62 -5.49 8.64
C ASP A 181 -24.22 -4.25 7.95
N ASN A 182 -23.67 -3.07 8.19
CA ASN A 182 -24.00 -1.82 7.50
C ASN A 182 -23.15 -1.54 6.24
N GLY A 183 -22.36 -2.52 5.80
CA GLY A 183 -21.69 -2.50 4.49
C GLY A 183 -20.34 -1.79 4.45
N ALA A 184 -19.62 -1.67 5.56
CA ALA A 184 -18.26 -1.13 5.55
C ALA A 184 -17.33 -2.00 4.69
N ASP A 185 -16.63 -1.36 3.75
CA ASP A 185 -15.59 -2.01 2.93
C ASP A 185 -14.22 -1.98 3.62
N VAL A 186 -13.99 -0.94 4.44
CA VAL A 186 -12.77 -0.76 5.23
C VAL A 186 -13.13 -0.40 6.67
N ILE A 187 -12.43 -0.98 7.63
CA ILE A 187 -12.50 -0.59 9.05
C ILE A 187 -11.15 -0.06 9.48
N ASN A 188 -11.11 1.18 9.97
CA ASN A 188 -9.94 1.78 10.62
C ASN A 188 -10.08 1.71 12.15
N MET A 189 -9.04 1.18 12.80
CA MET A 189 -8.91 1.08 14.26
C MET A 189 -7.67 1.82 14.72
N SER A 190 -7.83 3.09 15.12
CA SER A 190 -6.75 3.98 15.55
C SER A 190 -6.48 3.89 17.07
N PHE A 191 -6.60 2.69 17.64
CA PHE A 191 -6.36 2.38 19.05
C PHE A 191 -5.58 1.07 19.20
N THR A 192 -5.05 0.82 20.40
CA THR A 192 -4.38 -0.45 20.73
C THR A 192 -4.78 -0.95 22.11
N GLY A 193 -4.69 -2.27 22.29
CA GLY A 193 -4.79 -2.97 23.56
C GLY A 193 -3.73 -4.06 23.66
N ASN A 194 -3.42 -4.50 24.88
CA ASN A 194 -2.38 -5.50 25.15
C ASN A 194 -2.93 -6.90 25.47
N VAL A 195 -4.23 -7.11 25.27
CA VAL A 195 -4.91 -8.38 25.53
C VAL A 195 -5.37 -9.00 24.21
N ASN A 196 -4.99 -10.26 23.97
CA ASN A 196 -5.50 -11.08 22.88
C ASN A 196 -6.92 -11.56 23.23
N ASP A 197 -7.89 -10.66 23.10
CA ASP A 197 -9.27 -10.93 23.48
C ASP A 197 -9.96 -11.80 22.41
N PRO A 198 -10.46 -12.99 22.75
CA PRO A 198 -11.08 -13.87 21.77
C PRO A 198 -12.38 -13.31 21.18
N ILE A 199 -13.10 -12.44 21.88
CA ILE A 199 -14.36 -11.84 21.38
C ILE A 199 -14.02 -10.88 20.24
N LEU A 200 -13.10 -9.95 20.48
CA LEU A 200 -12.66 -9.01 19.45
C LEU A 200 -11.94 -9.71 18.31
N ARG A 201 -11.08 -10.69 18.60
CA ARG A 201 -10.41 -11.49 17.57
C ARG A 201 -11.40 -12.17 16.62
N ASN A 202 -12.49 -12.72 17.15
CA ASN A 202 -13.50 -13.39 16.33
C ASN A 202 -14.27 -12.38 15.46
N ALA A 203 -14.55 -11.18 15.98
CA ALA A 203 -15.20 -10.13 15.19
C ALA A 203 -14.29 -9.63 14.05
N VAL A 204 -13.00 -9.39 14.33
CA VAL A 204 -11.99 -9.04 13.32
C VAL A 204 -11.87 -10.12 12.26
N LYS A 205 -11.79 -11.40 12.68
CA LYS A 205 -11.78 -12.53 11.76
C LYS A 205 -13.03 -12.55 10.87
N PHE A 206 -14.21 -12.36 11.47
CA PHE A 206 -15.48 -12.32 10.74
C PHE A 206 -15.49 -11.21 9.69
N ALA A 207 -15.08 -9.99 10.03
CA ALA A 207 -14.99 -8.88 9.09
C ALA A 207 -14.09 -9.21 7.89
N TYR A 208 -12.92 -9.79 8.14
CA TYR A 208 -12.01 -10.24 7.09
C TYR A 208 -12.66 -11.31 6.19
N GLU A 209 -13.34 -12.31 6.79
CA GLU A 209 -14.05 -13.36 6.04
C GLU A 209 -15.25 -12.82 5.23
N GLN A 210 -15.82 -11.68 5.63
CA GLN A 210 -16.85 -10.96 4.85
C GLN A 210 -16.26 -10.06 3.75
N GLY A 211 -14.94 -10.02 3.59
CA GLY A 211 -14.29 -9.24 2.54
C GLY A 211 -13.95 -7.80 2.94
N VAL A 212 -14.03 -7.46 4.24
CA VAL A 212 -13.70 -6.12 4.75
C VAL A 212 -12.20 -5.99 5.00
N VAL A 213 -11.61 -4.89 4.54
CA VAL A 213 -10.21 -4.55 4.81
C VAL A 213 -10.09 -3.98 6.21
N ILE A 214 -9.18 -4.50 7.03
CA ILE A 214 -9.01 -4.08 8.42
C ILE A 214 -7.64 -3.43 8.58
N VAL A 215 -7.60 -2.20 9.08
CA VAL A 215 -6.37 -1.43 9.28
C VAL A 215 -6.27 -1.00 10.74
N SER A 216 -5.12 -1.24 11.37
CA SER A 216 -4.91 -0.95 12.79
C SER A 216 -3.61 -0.20 13.02
N ALA A 217 -3.65 0.77 13.93
CA ALA A 217 -2.45 1.39 14.49
C ALA A 217 -1.60 0.34 15.25
N LEU A 218 -0.28 0.52 15.25
CA LEU A 218 0.66 -0.38 15.93
C LEU A 218 1.00 0.05 17.37
N GLY A 219 0.55 1.20 17.83
CA GLY A 219 0.77 1.69 19.19
C GLY A 219 1.96 2.64 19.34
N ASN A 220 2.04 3.29 20.50
CA ASN A 220 2.83 4.51 20.72
C ASN A 220 3.79 4.41 21.91
N GLU A 221 4.16 3.19 22.32
CA GLU A 221 4.98 2.92 23.49
C GLU A 221 6.49 2.83 23.17
N GLY A 222 6.85 2.78 21.89
CA GLY A 222 8.22 2.57 21.42
C GLY A 222 8.73 1.16 21.70
N GLU A 223 7.83 0.18 21.75
CA GLU A 223 8.09 -1.21 22.10
C GLU A 223 8.14 -2.13 20.87
N ASP A 224 8.87 -3.25 21.03
CA ASP A 224 8.95 -4.32 20.05
C ASP A 224 7.73 -5.24 20.17
N VAL A 225 6.85 -5.23 19.17
CA VAL A 225 5.62 -6.02 19.12
C VAL A 225 5.86 -7.52 18.95
N ASP A 226 7.07 -7.93 18.57
CA ASP A 226 7.45 -9.34 18.53
C ASP A 226 7.60 -9.90 19.96
N ASN A 227 7.88 -9.02 20.93
CA ASN A 227 7.96 -9.32 22.36
C ASN A 227 6.70 -8.90 23.14
N TYR A 228 6.10 -7.76 22.78
CA TYR A 228 4.93 -7.16 23.43
C TYR A 228 3.81 -6.93 22.40
N PRO A 229 3.13 -8.01 21.96
CA PRO A 229 2.14 -7.89 20.90
C PRO A 229 0.97 -7.00 21.30
N VAL A 230 0.53 -6.18 20.34
CA VAL A 230 -0.61 -5.27 20.47
C VAL A 230 -1.78 -5.72 19.61
N PHE A 231 -3.00 -5.48 20.07
CA PHE A 231 -4.23 -5.87 19.39
C PHE A 231 -5.07 -4.62 19.12
N PRO A 232 -5.70 -4.49 17.93
CA PRO A 232 -5.97 -5.57 16.97
C PRO A 232 -4.85 -5.88 15.95
N ALA A 233 -3.84 -5.03 15.79
CA ALA A 233 -2.79 -5.19 14.77
C ALA A 233 -2.13 -6.58 14.70
N CYS A 234 -1.92 -7.24 15.84
CA CYS A 234 -1.27 -8.56 15.90
C CYS A 234 -2.25 -9.74 15.94
N TYR A 235 -3.53 -9.55 15.60
CA TYR A 235 -4.44 -10.67 15.37
C TYR A 235 -4.05 -11.44 14.10
N LYS A 236 -3.94 -12.76 14.23
CA LYS A 236 -3.61 -13.69 13.16
C LYS A 236 -4.45 -14.95 13.26
N SER A 237 -4.52 -15.71 12.15
CA SER A 237 -5.04 -17.07 12.19
C SER A 237 -4.24 -17.96 13.15
N SER A 238 -4.95 -18.92 13.76
CA SER A 238 -4.38 -19.89 14.70
C SER A 238 -3.31 -20.81 14.09
N ASP A 239 -3.27 -20.93 12.77
CA ASP A 239 -2.23 -21.67 12.04
C ASP A 239 -1.09 -20.77 11.53
N GLY A 240 -1.18 -19.45 11.76
CA GLY A 240 -0.19 -18.45 11.36
C GLY A 240 -0.18 -18.13 9.86
N ASN A 241 -1.08 -18.71 9.06
CA ASN A 241 -1.06 -18.59 7.60
C ASN A 241 -1.88 -17.40 7.07
N ASP A 242 -2.98 -17.05 7.74
CA ASP A 242 -3.79 -15.89 7.38
C ASP A 242 -3.52 -14.70 8.29
N ASP A 243 -3.28 -13.56 7.66
CA ASP A 243 -3.06 -12.28 8.31
C ASP A 243 -4.22 -11.35 7.97
N TRP A 244 -5.05 -11.06 8.96
CA TRP A 244 -6.35 -10.40 8.79
C TRP A 244 -6.29 -8.88 8.87
N VAL A 245 -5.24 -8.36 9.52
CA VAL A 245 -5.16 -6.94 9.89
C VAL A 245 -3.92 -6.33 9.28
N ILE A 246 -4.08 -5.18 8.65
CA ILE A 246 -2.97 -4.36 8.16
C ILE A 246 -2.44 -3.53 9.34
N GLY A 247 -1.34 -3.97 9.94
CA GLY A 247 -0.68 -3.24 11.03
C GLY A 247 0.22 -2.10 10.53
N VAL A 248 0.02 -0.90 11.06
CA VAL A 248 0.66 0.33 10.55
C VAL A 248 1.53 1.02 11.59
N ALA A 249 2.84 1.08 11.32
CA ALA A 249 3.81 1.84 12.12
C ALA A 249 3.91 3.31 11.66
N SER A 250 4.48 4.15 12.53
CA SER A 250 4.61 5.60 12.31
C SER A 250 6.02 6.01 11.92
N LEU A 251 6.09 6.91 10.94
CA LEU A 251 7.32 7.58 10.50
C LEU A 251 7.19 9.09 10.66
N GLY A 252 8.33 9.72 10.90
CA GLY A 252 8.47 11.17 10.77
C GLY A 252 8.78 11.62 9.34
N LYS A 253 8.82 12.93 9.15
CA LYS A 253 9.08 13.59 7.84
C LYS A 253 10.41 13.23 7.16
N SER A 254 11.33 12.61 7.90
CA SER A 254 12.63 12.17 7.39
C SER A 254 12.69 10.67 7.06
N ASP A 255 11.54 9.98 7.00
CA ASP A 255 11.44 8.51 6.86
C ASP A 255 12.14 7.72 7.95
N LYS A 256 12.34 8.38 9.09
CA LYS A 256 12.82 7.74 10.31
C LYS A 256 11.63 7.28 11.13
N ARG A 257 11.83 6.16 11.81
CA ARG A 257 10.96 5.70 12.90
C ARG A 257 10.60 6.87 13.80
N SER A 258 9.30 7.05 14.03
CA SER A 258 8.87 7.89 15.15
C SER A 258 9.26 7.25 16.45
N VAL A 259 9.89 8.00 17.36
CA VAL A 259 10.44 7.43 18.61
C VAL A 259 9.39 6.69 19.43
N PHE A 260 8.15 7.19 19.40
CA PHE A 260 7.00 6.56 20.05
C PHE A 260 6.46 5.35 19.30
N SER A 261 6.71 5.20 17.99
CA SER A 261 6.12 4.08 17.23
C SER A 261 6.64 2.77 17.78
N ASN A 262 5.72 1.89 18.12
CA ASN A 262 6.04 0.47 18.22
C ASN A 262 6.58 -0.04 16.88
N TYR A 263 7.31 -1.14 16.94
CA TYR A 263 8.03 -1.74 15.81
C TYR A 263 8.09 -3.25 15.97
N GLY A 264 8.43 -3.98 14.93
CA GLY A 264 8.60 -5.43 14.95
C GLY A 264 8.26 -6.03 13.59
N SER A 265 8.65 -7.29 13.37
CA SER A 265 8.51 -7.94 12.08
C SER A 265 7.22 -8.76 11.95
N THR A 266 6.59 -9.11 13.07
CA THR A 266 5.52 -10.11 13.08
C THR A 266 4.18 -9.55 12.64
N CYS A 267 3.77 -8.36 13.09
CA CYS A 267 2.46 -7.76 12.80
C CYS A 267 2.56 -6.34 12.24
N THR A 268 3.73 -5.95 11.75
CA THR A 268 3.93 -4.68 11.04
C THR A 268 3.94 -4.94 9.54
N ASP A 269 2.97 -4.41 8.82
CA ASP A 269 2.86 -4.63 7.38
C ASP A 269 3.56 -3.56 6.56
N LEU A 270 3.34 -2.31 6.94
CA LEU A 270 3.93 -1.13 6.34
C LEU A 270 3.90 0.00 7.35
N SER A 271 4.49 1.12 6.95
CA SER A 271 4.51 2.34 7.74
C SER A 271 3.86 3.49 6.97
N ALA A 272 3.41 4.51 7.68
CA ALA A 272 2.94 5.75 7.09
C ALA A 272 3.36 6.96 7.96
N PRO A 273 3.30 8.19 7.43
CA PRO A 273 3.53 9.39 8.22
C PRO A 273 2.61 9.46 9.45
N GLY A 274 3.18 9.78 10.61
CA GLY A 274 2.43 9.91 11.86
C GLY A 274 3.00 10.94 12.83
N GLU A 275 3.86 11.85 12.37
CA GLU A 275 4.36 12.99 13.17
C GLU A 275 3.91 14.32 12.58
N ASP A 276 3.56 15.25 13.48
CA ASP A 276 3.21 16.63 13.11
C ASP A 276 2.17 16.67 11.98
N ILE A 277 1.08 15.94 12.20
CA ILE A 277 -0.02 15.79 11.25
C ILE A 277 -1.01 16.95 11.46
N TYR A 278 -1.36 17.56 10.34
CA TYR A 278 -2.35 18.63 10.25
C TYR A 278 -3.65 18.07 9.65
N GLY A 279 -4.79 18.46 10.23
CA GLY A 279 -6.10 17.98 9.79
C GLY A 279 -7.26 18.66 10.49
N VAL A 280 -8.44 18.06 10.35
CA VAL A 280 -9.69 18.52 10.97
C VAL A 280 -9.62 18.39 12.49
N SER A 281 -10.20 19.35 13.21
CA SER A 281 -10.52 19.25 14.64
C SER A 281 -12.03 19.29 14.85
N TYR A 282 -12.49 18.78 15.99
CA TYR A 282 -13.89 18.95 16.40
C TYR A 282 -14.19 20.44 16.56
N PHE A 283 -15.26 20.93 15.94
CA PHE A 283 -15.61 22.34 15.92
C PHE A 283 -16.99 22.59 16.51
N ASN A 284 -17.02 23.03 17.76
CA ASN A 284 -18.22 23.55 18.40
C ASN A 284 -17.86 24.70 19.36
N PRO A 285 -17.99 25.97 18.90
CA PRO A 285 -17.72 27.13 19.74
C PRO A 285 -18.58 27.22 21.00
N SER A 286 -19.75 26.59 21.02
CA SER A 286 -20.62 26.56 22.21
C SER A 286 -20.01 25.74 23.34
N ASP A 287 -19.19 24.76 22.98
CA ASP A 287 -18.51 23.84 23.89
C ASP A 287 -17.05 24.28 24.16
N GLY A 288 -16.61 25.41 23.58
CA GLY A 288 -15.24 25.94 23.72
C GLY A 288 -14.23 25.41 22.71
N TYR A 289 -14.70 24.73 21.65
CA TYR A 289 -13.86 24.23 20.55
C TYR A 289 -13.97 25.16 19.34
N ASP A 290 -13.15 26.21 19.32
CA ASP A 290 -13.25 27.32 18.37
C ASP A 290 -12.47 27.11 17.05
N ASP A 291 -11.57 26.13 17.01
CA ASP A 291 -10.72 25.85 15.85
C ASP A 291 -11.28 24.66 15.04
N LYS A 292 -11.36 24.83 13.71
CA LYS A 292 -11.80 23.78 12.77
C LYS A 292 -10.67 22.86 12.31
N TYR A 293 -9.44 23.32 12.46
CA TYR A 293 -8.27 22.60 12.01
C TYR A 293 -7.17 22.70 13.06
N VAL A 294 -6.40 21.62 13.18
CA VAL A 294 -5.36 21.47 14.19
C VAL A 294 -4.12 20.83 13.58
N GLY A 295 -2.95 21.17 14.12
CA GLY A 295 -1.65 20.62 13.73
C GLY A 295 -0.89 20.06 14.93
N GLY A 296 0.28 19.46 14.69
CA GLY A 296 1.14 18.94 15.76
C GLY A 296 0.75 17.55 16.28
N TRP A 297 -0.24 16.90 15.69
CA TRP A 297 -0.69 15.57 16.14
C TRP A 297 0.31 14.50 15.74
N SER A 298 0.65 13.64 16.69
CA SER A 298 1.61 12.56 16.46
C SER A 298 1.14 11.26 17.09
N GLY A 299 1.22 10.17 16.32
CA GLY A 299 0.80 8.84 16.75
C GLY A 299 0.66 7.89 15.56
N THR A 300 0.79 6.59 15.82
CA THR A 300 0.39 5.54 14.86
C THR A 300 -1.10 5.64 14.48
N SER A 301 -1.91 6.25 15.35
CA SER A 301 -3.31 6.62 15.10
C SER A 301 -3.50 7.57 13.92
N MET A 302 -2.49 8.37 13.56
CA MET A 302 -2.53 9.21 12.35
C MET A 302 -2.03 8.45 11.11
N ALA A 303 -1.16 7.46 11.30
CA ALA A 303 -0.60 6.65 10.21
C ALA A 303 -1.62 5.62 9.69
N SER A 304 -2.37 4.95 10.57
CA SER A 304 -3.39 3.96 10.20
C SER A 304 -4.50 4.49 9.28
N PRO A 305 -5.13 5.66 9.51
CA PRO A 305 -6.14 6.17 8.59
C PRO A 305 -5.56 6.54 7.23
N MET A 306 -4.25 6.76 7.13
CA MET A 306 -3.64 6.98 5.81
C MET A 306 -3.70 5.72 4.95
N VAL A 307 -3.41 4.58 5.57
CA VAL A 307 -3.48 3.27 4.91
C VAL A 307 -4.94 2.85 4.67
N ALA A 308 -5.85 3.13 5.60
CA ALA A 308 -7.28 2.92 5.40
C ALA A 308 -7.84 3.77 4.24
N GLY A 309 -7.45 5.04 4.18
CA GLY A 309 -7.79 5.92 3.07
C GLY A 309 -7.24 5.41 1.74
N ALA A 310 -6.01 4.92 1.71
CA ALA A 310 -5.41 4.32 0.52
C ALA A 310 -6.15 3.05 0.08
N ALA A 311 -6.60 2.20 1.00
CA ALA A 311 -7.48 1.08 0.70
C ALA A 311 -8.80 1.54 0.06
N GLY A 312 -9.38 2.65 0.56
CA GLY A 312 -10.54 3.31 -0.05
C GLY A 312 -10.31 3.72 -1.50
N ILE A 313 -9.16 4.34 -1.82
CA ILE A 313 -8.76 4.69 -3.18
C ILE A 313 -8.65 3.45 -4.07
N LEU A 314 -8.03 2.36 -3.57
CA LEU A 314 -7.90 1.11 -4.33
C LEU A 314 -9.26 0.49 -4.64
N LEU A 315 -10.15 0.40 -3.65
CA LEU A 315 -11.49 -0.17 -3.83
C LEU A 315 -12.39 0.71 -4.70
N SER A 316 -12.21 2.03 -4.66
CA SER A 316 -12.90 2.96 -5.56
C SER A 316 -12.54 2.72 -7.03
N GLN A 317 -11.29 2.32 -7.30
CA GLN A 317 -10.82 1.99 -8.65
C GLN A 317 -11.09 0.52 -9.04
N TYR A 318 -10.96 -0.39 -8.09
CA TYR A 318 -11.02 -1.84 -8.27
C TYR A 318 -11.90 -2.46 -7.17
N PRO A 319 -13.24 -2.37 -7.28
CA PRO A 319 -14.16 -2.70 -6.19
C PRO A 319 -14.22 -4.20 -5.83
N ASN A 320 -13.68 -5.08 -6.67
CA ASN A 320 -13.69 -6.52 -6.45
C ASN A 320 -12.40 -7.05 -5.80
N LEU A 321 -11.47 -6.18 -5.38
CA LEU A 321 -10.26 -6.64 -4.69
C LEU A 321 -10.62 -7.25 -3.34
N THR A 322 -10.03 -8.42 -3.04
CA THR A 322 -10.17 -9.02 -1.72
C THR A 322 -9.29 -8.31 -0.68
N PRO A 323 -9.55 -8.45 0.63
CA PRO A 323 -8.70 -7.89 1.67
C PRO A 323 -7.22 -8.27 1.53
N THR A 324 -6.93 -9.52 1.18
CA THR A 324 -5.57 -10.00 0.92
C THR A 324 -4.92 -9.27 -0.26
N GLN A 325 -5.67 -9.05 -1.35
CA GLN A 325 -5.16 -8.36 -2.54
C GLN A 325 -4.90 -6.88 -2.25
N VAL A 326 -5.77 -6.20 -1.50
CA VAL A 326 -5.57 -4.83 -1.03
C VAL A 326 -4.31 -4.73 -0.16
N ARG A 327 -4.19 -5.59 0.85
CA ARG A 327 -2.99 -5.66 1.72
C ARG A 327 -1.72 -5.88 0.91
N ASN A 328 -1.74 -6.83 -0.02
CA ASN A 328 -0.57 -7.13 -0.85
C ASN A 328 -0.22 -5.97 -1.80
N ALA A 329 -1.22 -5.32 -2.41
CA ALA A 329 -0.99 -4.16 -3.25
C ALA A 329 -0.28 -3.05 -2.47
N LEU A 330 -0.78 -2.71 -1.27
CA LEU A 330 -0.21 -1.68 -0.40
C LEU A 330 1.22 -2.03 0.06
N LYS A 331 1.48 -3.29 0.44
CA LYS A 331 2.81 -3.73 0.90
C LYS A 331 3.85 -3.77 -0.22
N LEU A 332 3.45 -4.17 -1.43
CA LEU A 332 4.36 -4.28 -2.58
C LEU A 332 4.65 -2.94 -3.25
N SER A 333 3.82 -1.93 -2.99
CA SER A 333 3.91 -0.60 -3.59
C SER A 333 4.55 0.45 -2.70
N VAL A 334 5.10 0.06 -1.56
CA VAL A 334 5.70 0.98 -0.60
C VAL A 334 6.94 1.67 -1.15
N ASP A 335 7.11 2.93 -0.76
CA ASP A 335 8.39 3.57 -0.84
C ASP A 335 9.33 3.04 0.25
N PRO A 336 10.60 2.85 -0.08
CA PRO A 336 11.59 2.35 0.85
C PRO A 336 11.98 3.39 1.88
N VAL A 337 12.11 2.94 3.12
CA VAL A 337 12.54 3.79 4.24
C VAL A 337 13.94 3.40 4.67
N SER A 338 14.79 4.41 4.88
CA SER A 338 16.15 4.21 5.36
C SER A 338 16.13 4.22 6.87
N LEU A 339 16.03 3.04 7.48
CA LEU A 339 16.18 2.89 8.91
C LEU A 339 17.64 2.55 9.24
N ASP A 340 18.12 3.06 10.38
CA ASP A 340 19.41 2.66 10.92
C ASP A 340 19.42 1.14 11.19
N SER A 341 20.61 0.53 11.27
CA SER A 341 20.76 -0.93 11.31
C SER A 341 20.02 -1.63 12.45
N GLU A 342 19.62 -0.90 13.48
CA GLU A 342 18.89 -1.41 14.64
C GLU A 342 17.45 -1.83 14.31
N TYR A 343 16.76 -1.13 13.38
CA TYR A 343 15.32 -1.33 13.12
C TYR A 343 15.02 -1.86 11.71
N THR A 344 16.04 -2.42 11.05
CA THR A 344 15.91 -2.90 9.67
C THR A 344 14.99 -4.11 9.62
N GLY A 345 13.87 -3.99 8.89
CA GLY A 345 12.87 -5.06 8.75
C GLY A 345 11.78 -5.06 9.83
N GLU A 346 11.79 -4.08 10.74
CA GLU A 346 10.84 -3.98 11.86
C GLU A 346 9.76 -2.90 11.64
N PHE A 347 9.69 -2.33 10.44
CA PHE A 347 8.77 -1.26 10.05
C PHE A 347 7.88 -1.66 8.86
N GLY A 348 7.70 -2.97 8.70
CA GLY A 348 7.01 -3.55 7.55
C GLY A 348 7.80 -3.35 6.25
N ALA A 349 7.09 -3.40 5.13
CA ALA A 349 7.70 -3.38 3.80
C ALA A 349 8.33 -2.01 3.44
N GLY A 350 7.80 -0.92 3.99
CA GLY A 350 8.20 0.47 3.69
C GLY A 350 7.10 1.49 4.00
N ARG A 351 7.29 2.74 3.58
CA ARG A 351 6.30 3.82 3.67
C ARG A 351 5.22 3.65 2.60
N LEU A 352 3.96 3.86 2.96
CA LEU A 352 2.83 3.94 2.04
C LEU A 352 3.14 4.83 0.81
N ASN A 353 2.80 4.33 -0.39
CA ASN A 353 2.71 5.12 -1.62
C ASN A 353 1.44 4.72 -2.40
N ILE A 354 0.47 5.63 -2.46
CA ILE A 354 -0.89 5.38 -2.98
C ILE A 354 -0.88 5.24 -4.51
N SER A 355 -0.14 6.10 -5.20
CA SER A 355 -0.05 6.08 -6.66
C SER A 355 0.58 4.77 -7.18
N GLN A 356 1.62 4.28 -6.51
CA GLN A 356 2.18 2.97 -6.80
C GLN A 356 1.21 1.85 -6.45
N ALA A 357 0.45 1.97 -5.35
CA ALA A 357 -0.53 0.97 -4.94
C ALA A 357 -1.59 0.76 -6.03
N LEU A 358 -2.11 1.85 -6.62
CA LEU A 358 -3.06 1.80 -7.75
C LEU A 358 -2.48 1.08 -8.97
N THR A 359 -1.18 1.26 -9.22
CA THR A 359 -0.47 0.60 -10.32
C THR A 359 -0.33 -0.90 -10.08
N ILE A 360 0.07 -1.30 -8.86
CA ILE A 360 0.23 -2.71 -8.49
C ILE A 360 -1.13 -3.43 -8.41
N ALA A 361 -2.15 -2.76 -7.86
CA ALA A 361 -3.49 -3.31 -7.67
C ALA A 361 -4.13 -3.80 -8.98
N ARG A 362 -3.86 -3.12 -10.10
CA ARG A 362 -4.32 -3.50 -11.44
C ARG A 362 -3.97 -4.96 -11.79
N ASN A 363 -2.79 -5.42 -11.38
CA ASN A 363 -2.32 -6.77 -11.72
C ASN A 363 -3.14 -7.88 -11.08
N PHE A 364 -3.82 -7.62 -9.95
CA PHE A 364 -4.69 -8.60 -9.30
C PHE A 364 -6.05 -8.73 -10.00
N VAL A 365 -6.50 -7.68 -10.69
CA VAL A 365 -7.77 -7.68 -11.44
C VAL A 365 -7.64 -8.42 -12.76
N ASP A 366 -6.52 -8.23 -13.47
CA ASP A 366 -6.32 -8.86 -14.79
C ASP A 366 -6.26 -10.40 -14.70
N GLN A 367 -5.90 -10.97 -13.54
CA GLN A 367 -5.82 -12.43 -13.32
C GLN A 367 -7.17 -13.13 -13.11
N THR A 368 -8.22 -12.42 -12.70
CA THR A 368 -9.54 -13.05 -12.42
C THR A 368 -10.43 -13.18 -13.65
N THR A 369 -10.11 -12.46 -14.73
CA THR A 369 -10.93 -12.46 -15.97
C THR A 369 -10.66 -13.62 -16.92
N GLU A 370 -9.56 -14.38 -16.75
CA GLU A 370 -9.23 -15.52 -17.61
C GLU A 370 -9.86 -16.86 -17.17
N THR A 371 -10.48 -16.96 -15.98
CA THR A 371 -10.97 -18.25 -15.45
C THR A 371 -12.46 -18.55 -15.70
N ASP A 372 -13.25 -17.62 -16.26
CA ASP A 372 -14.70 -17.78 -16.44
C ASP A 372 -15.12 -18.00 -17.91
N ASN A 373 -14.67 -19.11 -18.53
CA ASN A 373 -15.33 -19.60 -19.73
C ASN A 373 -15.41 -21.14 -19.79
N PRO A 374 -16.53 -21.75 -19.31
CA PRO A 374 -16.82 -23.14 -19.56
C PRO A 374 -17.66 -23.28 -20.84
N ASP A 375 -17.14 -24.08 -21.78
CA ASP A 375 -17.83 -24.73 -22.92
C ASP A 375 -17.84 -23.99 -24.29
N VAL A 376 -17.04 -24.49 -25.25
CA VAL A 376 -17.47 -25.02 -26.57
C VAL A 376 -16.36 -25.92 -27.16
N GLY A 377 -16.72 -27.11 -27.62
CA GLY A 377 -15.84 -28.18 -28.10
C GLY A 377 -15.39 -28.18 -29.58
N ASP A 378 -14.44 -29.10 -29.81
CA ASP A 378 -13.93 -29.82 -31.00
C ASP A 378 -13.74 -29.16 -32.40
N ASN A 379 -12.50 -29.33 -32.88
CA ASN A 379 -11.95 -29.48 -34.24
C ASN A 379 -12.09 -28.40 -35.33
N SER A 380 -10.93 -27.88 -35.76
CA SER A 380 -10.40 -27.88 -37.16
C SER A 380 -9.50 -26.67 -37.41
N SER A 381 -8.34 -26.92 -38.02
CA SER A 381 -7.36 -25.92 -38.44
C SER A 381 -7.94 -24.89 -39.42
N THR A 382 -7.60 -23.61 -39.22
CA THR A 382 -7.18 -22.67 -40.27
C THR A 382 -6.56 -21.44 -39.62
N THR A 383 -5.37 -21.10 -40.12
CA THR A 383 -4.52 -19.97 -39.73
C THR A 383 -5.12 -18.64 -40.16
N SER A 384 -5.48 -17.79 -39.20
CA SER A 384 -5.44 -16.32 -39.34
C SER A 384 -5.64 -15.63 -37.98
N ASP A 385 -4.63 -14.88 -37.55
CA ASP A 385 -4.69 -13.64 -36.75
C ASP A 385 -5.35 -13.67 -35.36
N LEU A 386 -4.74 -14.40 -34.41
CA LEU A 386 -4.81 -14.03 -32.99
C LEU A 386 -3.41 -14.18 -32.38
N GLU A 387 -2.73 -13.05 -32.21
CA GLU A 387 -1.57 -12.91 -31.34
C GLU A 387 -1.99 -13.32 -29.91
N TYR A 388 -1.60 -14.51 -29.49
CA TYR A 388 -1.55 -14.85 -28.07
C TYR A 388 -0.36 -14.12 -27.45
N SER A 389 -0.54 -12.82 -27.19
CA SER A 389 0.38 -12.03 -26.38
C SER A 389 -0.10 -12.06 -24.93
N VAL A 390 0.48 -12.92 -24.10
CA VAL A 390 0.41 -12.77 -22.64
C VAL A 390 1.22 -11.53 -22.29
N LYS A 391 0.53 -10.42 -22.04
CA LYS A 391 1.15 -9.15 -21.66
C LYS A 391 1.08 -9.02 -20.15
N ALA A 392 2.07 -9.59 -19.44
CA ALA A 392 2.32 -9.21 -18.05
C ALA A 392 3.06 -7.86 -18.05
N PRO A 393 2.49 -6.75 -17.55
CA PRO A 393 3.27 -5.54 -17.30
C PRO A 393 4.01 -5.72 -15.97
N SER A 394 4.83 -6.76 -15.88
CA SER A 394 5.64 -7.05 -14.70
C SER A 394 6.94 -6.25 -14.79
N PHE A 395 6.87 -4.95 -14.53
CA PHE A 395 7.94 -4.28 -13.79
C PHE A 395 7.31 -3.21 -12.90
N ALA A 396 7.40 -3.47 -11.59
CA ALA A 396 7.41 -2.42 -10.59
C ALA A 396 8.43 -1.35 -11.00
N SER A 397 8.14 -0.09 -10.68
CA SER A 397 9.05 1.03 -10.90
C SER A 397 10.50 0.65 -10.58
N VAL A 398 11.42 0.97 -11.47
CA VAL A 398 12.86 0.76 -11.25
C VAL A 398 13.35 1.87 -10.33
N TYR A 399 14.00 1.50 -9.23
CA TYR A 399 14.65 2.45 -8.31
C TYR A 399 16.17 2.33 -8.47
N TYR A 400 16.87 3.45 -8.31
CA TYR A 400 18.30 3.41 -8.05
C TYR A 400 18.56 3.79 -6.60
N VAL A 401 19.57 3.17 -5.99
CA VAL A 401 19.89 3.34 -4.58
C VAL A 401 21.18 4.16 -4.47
N THR A 402 21.13 5.26 -3.73
CA THR A 402 22.32 6.06 -3.39
C THR A 402 22.65 5.90 -1.91
N GLY A 403 23.75 6.51 -1.44
CA GLY A 403 24.08 6.57 -0.01
C GLY A 403 23.08 7.32 0.88
N GLU A 404 21.97 7.83 0.32
CA GLU A 404 20.94 8.61 1.01
C GLU A 404 19.52 8.03 0.86
N GLY A 405 19.36 6.84 0.25
CA GLY A 405 18.07 6.15 0.11
C GLY A 405 17.77 5.66 -1.33
N ARG A 406 16.61 5.01 -1.53
CA ARG A 406 16.18 4.61 -2.88
C ARG A 406 15.40 5.74 -3.55
N ARG A 407 15.69 6.00 -4.81
CA ARG A 407 15.06 7.05 -5.62
C ARG A 407 14.31 6.38 -6.77
N ALA A 408 13.02 6.67 -6.87
CA ALA A 408 12.19 6.25 -7.99
C ALA A 408 12.60 7.04 -9.24
N PHE A 409 12.60 6.41 -10.41
CA PHE A 409 12.59 7.16 -11.67
C PHE A 409 11.21 7.83 -11.82
N ILE A 410 11.12 9.13 -11.57
CA ILE A 410 9.87 9.89 -11.70
C ILE A 410 9.98 10.86 -12.88
N SER A 411 9.03 10.73 -13.81
CA SER A 411 8.70 11.68 -14.88
C SER A 411 9.88 12.28 -15.66
N SER A 412 10.29 11.58 -16.70
CA SER A 412 10.51 12.11 -18.06
C SER A 412 11.22 10.99 -18.78
N ALA A 413 10.64 10.56 -19.91
CA ALA A 413 11.09 9.48 -20.77
C ALA A 413 12.53 9.03 -20.47
N ALA A 414 12.66 8.07 -19.55
CA ALA A 414 13.91 7.38 -19.35
C ALA A 414 14.05 6.50 -20.59
N TYR A 415 14.68 7.06 -21.61
CA TYR A 415 15.10 6.32 -22.76
C TYR A 415 16.24 5.40 -22.31
N PHE A 416 15.88 4.25 -21.76
CA PHE A 416 16.59 3.06 -22.16
C PHE A 416 16.23 2.88 -23.61
N THR A 417 17.03 3.46 -24.47
CA THR A 417 17.39 2.70 -25.62
C THR A 417 17.92 1.37 -25.04
N TRP A 418 17.16 0.29 -25.21
CA TRP A 418 17.74 -0.91 -25.78
C TRP A 418 17.58 -0.68 -27.27
N PHE A 419 18.67 -0.47 -27.99
CA PHE A 419 18.64 -0.89 -29.37
C PHE A 419 18.93 -2.39 -29.35
N ASP A 420 18.30 -3.10 -30.26
CA ASP A 420 18.82 -4.39 -30.72
C ASP A 420 20.27 -4.23 -31.27
N SER A 421 20.73 -2.99 -31.50
CA SER A 421 22.13 -2.56 -31.63
C SER A 421 22.38 -1.04 -31.44
N PHE A 422 23.27 -0.65 -30.52
CA PHE A 422 23.72 0.73 -30.28
C PHE A 422 24.81 1.20 -31.25
N GLU A 423 24.57 1.21 -32.55
CA GLU A 423 25.49 1.98 -33.41
C GLU A 423 25.48 3.49 -33.07
N GLU A 424 24.50 3.96 -32.28
CA GLU A 424 24.40 5.33 -31.83
C GLU A 424 24.12 5.42 -30.31
N ILE A 425 25.07 6.00 -29.57
CA ILE A 425 24.85 6.98 -28.46
C ILE A 425 25.49 6.59 -27.12
N ALA A 426 25.89 7.64 -26.39
CA ALA A 426 27.28 8.03 -26.24
C ALA A 426 27.75 8.05 -24.78
N ASN A 427 29.08 8.09 -24.65
CA ASN A 427 29.84 7.92 -23.42
C ASN A 427 29.56 8.96 -22.33
N VAL A 428 29.09 8.48 -21.18
CA VAL A 428 29.32 9.10 -19.87
C VAL A 428 30.77 8.79 -19.46
N GLN A 429 31.50 9.77 -18.90
CA GLN A 429 32.94 9.63 -18.63
C GLN A 429 33.25 9.59 -17.12
N ASP A 430 34.43 9.08 -16.80
CA ASP A 430 34.89 8.79 -15.43
C ASP A 430 34.82 9.97 -14.44
N GLN A 431 34.80 11.23 -14.91
CA GLN A 431 34.63 12.37 -14.02
C GLN A 431 33.25 12.36 -13.34
N ASP A 432 32.24 11.83 -14.02
CA ASP A 432 30.84 11.87 -13.59
C ASP A 432 30.53 10.80 -12.54
N LEU A 433 31.28 9.68 -12.55
CA LEU A 433 31.16 8.56 -11.58
C LEU A 433 31.93 8.80 -10.27
N SER A 434 32.91 9.72 -10.26
CA SER A 434 33.87 9.90 -9.17
C SER A 434 33.38 10.75 -7.98
N ALA A 435 32.21 11.39 -8.09
CA ALA A 435 31.69 12.32 -7.09
C ALA A 435 30.62 11.71 -6.16
N TRP A 436 30.25 10.44 -6.33
CA TRP A 436 29.09 9.82 -5.66
C TRP A 436 29.49 8.79 -4.61
N SER A 437 28.83 8.79 -3.44
CA SER A 437 29.07 7.86 -2.31
C SER A 437 27.87 6.96 -1.99
N LEU A 438 28.16 5.72 -1.61
CA LEU A 438 27.23 4.62 -1.28
C LEU A 438 27.14 4.32 0.22
N SER A 439 25.99 3.78 0.68
CA SER A 439 25.77 2.98 1.92
C SER A 439 24.24 2.84 2.15
N GLY A 440 23.57 1.74 2.52
CA GLY A 440 23.91 0.36 2.90
C GLY A 440 22.61 -0.48 3.13
N LEU A 441 22.78 -1.75 3.54
CA LEU A 441 21.82 -2.85 3.84
C LEU A 441 21.01 -3.46 2.65
N MET A 442 21.25 -4.75 2.41
CA MET A 442 20.69 -5.58 1.33
C MET A 442 19.74 -6.64 1.90
N LEU A 443 18.48 -6.61 1.45
CA LEU A 443 17.59 -7.77 1.42
C LEU A 443 17.75 -8.51 0.07
N PRO A 444 17.43 -9.82 -0.04
CA PRO A 444 17.73 -10.59 -1.24
C PRO A 444 17.07 -10.01 -2.51
N LYS A 445 17.87 -9.88 -3.58
CA LYS A 445 17.42 -9.43 -4.93
C LYS A 445 16.48 -10.48 -5.57
N ALA A 446 15.60 -10.02 -6.45
CA ALA A 446 15.00 -10.84 -7.50
C ALA A 446 16.11 -11.41 -8.44
N GLY A 447 16.07 -12.71 -8.76
CA GLY A 447 16.98 -13.37 -9.70
C GLY A 447 17.96 -14.41 -9.13
N VAL A 448 17.86 -14.82 -7.86
CA VAL A 448 18.67 -15.93 -7.31
C VAL A 448 18.17 -17.29 -7.83
N VAL A 449 19.07 -18.11 -8.39
CA VAL A 449 18.77 -19.45 -8.94
C VAL A 449 19.42 -20.52 -8.07
N LEU A 450 18.64 -21.52 -7.64
CA LEU A 450 19.12 -22.66 -6.85
C LEU A 450 19.54 -23.81 -7.77
N VAL A 451 20.69 -24.42 -7.47
CA VAL A 451 21.38 -25.39 -8.33
C VAL A 451 21.76 -26.67 -7.56
N LYS A 452 21.54 -27.84 -8.15
CA LYS A 452 21.94 -29.16 -7.64
C LYS A 452 22.81 -29.89 -8.68
N ILE A 453 23.72 -30.72 -8.17
CA ILE A 453 24.65 -31.49 -8.99
C ILE A 453 24.43 -32.96 -8.66
N GLN A 454 24.07 -33.77 -9.66
CA GLN A 454 23.61 -35.16 -9.47
C GLN A 454 24.60 -36.07 -8.72
N SER A 455 25.91 -35.80 -8.83
CA SER A 455 26.96 -36.60 -8.20
C SER A 455 27.41 -36.09 -6.81
N ASP A 456 26.87 -34.97 -6.32
CA ASP A 456 27.27 -34.33 -5.07
C ASP A 456 26.08 -34.27 -4.09
N PRO A 457 26.22 -34.70 -2.83
CA PRO A 457 25.14 -34.62 -1.85
C PRO A 457 24.72 -33.18 -1.48
N GLN A 458 25.50 -32.13 -1.77
CA GLN A 458 25.20 -30.74 -1.41
C GLN A 458 24.34 -29.98 -2.45
N VAL A 459 23.73 -28.87 -2.04
CA VAL A 459 22.94 -27.95 -2.88
C VAL A 459 23.66 -26.61 -2.92
N TYR A 460 23.54 -25.86 -4.01
CA TYR A 460 24.30 -24.64 -4.20
C TYR A 460 23.40 -23.47 -4.63
N ALA A 461 23.68 -22.29 -4.11
CA ALA A 461 23.09 -21.04 -4.57
C ALA A 461 24.02 -20.40 -5.60
N LEU A 462 23.46 -20.02 -6.76
CA LEU A 462 24.19 -19.29 -7.79
C LEU A 462 24.03 -17.79 -7.51
N ALA A 463 25.08 -17.19 -6.96
CA ALA A 463 25.10 -15.78 -6.59
C ALA A 463 25.90 -14.97 -7.62
N GLU A 464 25.48 -13.73 -7.88
CA GLU A 464 26.28 -12.81 -8.68
C GLU A 464 27.67 -12.64 -8.05
N ASN A 465 28.69 -12.84 -8.86
CA ASN A 465 30.05 -12.52 -8.48
C ASN A 465 30.22 -11.02 -8.59
N SER A 466 30.37 -10.35 -7.45
CA SER A 466 30.55 -8.90 -7.39
C SER A 466 31.81 -8.40 -8.13
N SER A 467 32.67 -9.31 -8.58
CA SER A 467 33.91 -9.02 -9.30
C SER A 467 33.81 -9.30 -10.81
N ASP A 468 32.82 -10.08 -11.26
CA ASP A 468 32.63 -10.47 -12.67
C ASP A 468 31.20 -11.03 -12.86
N GLU A 469 30.28 -10.18 -13.32
CA GLU A 469 28.86 -10.52 -13.49
C GLU A 469 28.59 -11.66 -14.51
N PHE A 470 29.56 -11.99 -15.37
CA PHE A 470 29.46 -13.09 -16.33
C PHE A 470 29.96 -14.44 -15.78
N SER A 471 30.58 -14.44 -14.60
CA SER A 471 31.14 -15.63 -13.92
C SER A 471 30.55 -15.79 -12.52
N PRO A 472 29.31 -16.30 -12.40
CA PRO A 472 28.60 -16.35 -11.12
C PRO A 472 29.27 -17.27 -10.10
N LEU A 473 29.19 -16.91 -8.82
CA LEU A 473 29.77 -17.68 -7.72
C LEU A 473 28.79 -18.75 -7.23
N LEU A 474 29.27 -20.00 -7.21
CA LEU A 474 28.55 -21.13 -6.66
C LEU A 474 28.83 -21.23 -5.15
N ARG A 475 27.80 -21.11 -4.29
CA ARG A 475 27.94 -21.22 -2.83
C ARG A 475 27.16 -22.40 -2.27
N ALA A 476 27.82 -23.25 -1.48
CA ALA A 476 27.19 -24.41 -0.87
C ALA A 476 26.18 -24.00 0.21
N ILE A 477 25.00 -24.62 0.17
CA ILE A 477 24.00 -24.61 1.24
C ILE A 477 24.36 -25.77 2.17
N PRO A 478 24.64 -25.51 3.46
CA PRO A 478 25.31 -26.47 4.33
C PRO A 478 24.44 -27.67 4.72
N ASP A 479 23.12 -27.49 4.84
CA ASP A 479 22.17 -28.56 5.16
C ASP A 479 20.74 -28.25 4.67
N GLU A 480 19.90 -29.28 4.65
CA GLU A 480 18.50 -29.24 4.19
C GLU A 480 17.61 -28.38 5.10
N GLN A 481 17.95 -28.27 6.39
CA GLN A 481 17.20 -27.45 7.35
C GLN A 481 17.38 -25.96 7.06
N THR A 482 18.57 -25.57 6.61
CA THR A 482 18.89 -24.23 6.09
C THR A 482 18.15 -23.96 4.78
N ALA A 483 18.01 -24.94 3.89
CA ALA A 483 17.26 -24.79 2.64
C ALA A 483 15.74 -24.58 2.90
N ILE A 484 15.15 -25.35 3.81
CA ILE A 484 13.74 -25.22 4.20
C ILE A 484 13.47 -23.87 4.87
N ALA A 485 14.37 -23.43 5.75
CA ALA A 485 14.23 -22.14 6.44
C ALA A 485 14.30 -20.94 5.50
N LEU A 486 15.09 -21.03 4.42
CA LEU A 486 15.30 -19.93 3.47
C LEU A 486 14.29 -19.92 2.32
N TYR A 487 13.76 -21.09 1.93
CA TYR A 487 13.04 -21.25 0.66
C TYR A 487 11.74 -22.05 0.76
N GLY A 488 11.30 -22.44 1.97
CA GLY A 488 10.07 -23.19 2.17
C GLY A 488 10.24 -24.71 2.01
N ASN A 489 9.20 -25.47 2.37
CA ASN A 489 9.23 -26.94 2.38
C ASN A 489 9.31 -27.56 0.97
N ASP A 490 8.96 -26.79 -0.05
CA ASP A 490 8.94 -27.14 -1.47
C ASP A 490 10.21 -26.68 -2.23
N TRP A 491 11.24 -26.18 -1.53
CA TRP A 491 12.48 -25.64 -2.12
C TRP A 491 13.12 -26.55 -3.18
N ALA A 492 12.97 -27.87 -3.02
CA ALA A 492 13.55 -28.89 -3.88
C ALA A 492 12.97 -28.91 -5.30
N ASP A 493 11.79 -28.35 -5.51
CA ASP A 493 11.09 -28.31 -6.80
C ASP A 493 11.60 -27.17 -7.71
N TYR A 494 12.32 -26.20 -7.14
CA TYR A 494 12.85 -25.01 -7.83
C TYR A 494 14.35 -25.10 -8.14
N VAL A 495 14.88 -26.31 -8.12
CA VAL A 495 16.32 -26.60 -8.25
C VAL A 495 16.65 -27.08 -9.66
N ILE A 496 17.65 -26.47 -10.29
CA ILE A 496 18.14 -26.83 -11.63
C ILE A 496 19.31 -27.81 -11.50
N ASP A 497 19.26 -28.92 -12.24
CA ASP A 497 20.26 -30.01 -12.20
C ASP A 497 21.35 -29.83 -13.28
N ILE A 498 22.61 -30.12 -12.95
CA ILE A 498 23.77 -30.03 -13.88
C ILE A 498 24.42 -31.41 -14.07
N GLU A 499 24.90 -31.68 -15.29
CA GLU A 499 25.47 -32.98 -15.68
C GLU A 499 26.74 -33.39 -14.88
N PRO A 500 26.94 -34.70 -14.62
CA PRO A 500 27.99 -35.20 -13.71
C PRO A 500 29.44 -34.89 -14.11
N THR A 501 29.70 -34.54 -15.37
CA THR A 501 31.05 -34.32 -15.89
C THR A 501 31.55 -32.88 -15.72
N PHE A 502 30.76 -31.99 -15.11
CA PHE A 502 31.10 -30.58 -14.90
C PHE A 502 32.46 -30.39 -14.20
N PHE A 503 32.74 -31.19 -13.17
CA PHE A 503 34.02 -31.10 -12.44
C PHE A 503 35.17 -31.90 -13.06
N ALA A 504 34.91 -32.85 -13.95
CA ALA A 504 35.95 -33.68 -14.58
C ALA A 504 36.89 -32.87 -15.51
N LYS A 505 36.53 -31.62 -15.80
CA LYS A 505 37.32 -30.66 -16.57
C LYS A 505 38.35 -29.91 -15.72
N PHE A 506 38.33 -30.07 -14.39
CA PHE A 506 39.29 -29.44 -13.47
C PHE A 506 40.20 -30.51 -12.87
N SER A 507 41.51 -30.35 -13.06
CA SER A 507 42.50 -31.26 -12.45
C SER A 507 42.45 -31.16 -10.92
N GLN A 508 42.29 -32.32 -10.28
CA GLN A 508 42.01 -32.45 -8.85
C GLN A 508 42.98 -31.64 -7.97
N GLY A 509 42.46 -30.66 -7.24
CA GLY A 509 43.13 -30.03 -6.10
C GLY A 509 43.77 -28.64 -6.33
N GLU A 510 43.74 -28.08 -7.54
CA GLU A 510 44.18 -26.68 -7.74
C GLU A 510 43.01 -25.70 -7.55
N PRO A 511 43.19 -24.58 -6.81
CA PRO A 511 42.18 -23.52 -6.73
C PRO A 511 42.03 -22.83 -8.09
N MET A 512 40.78 -22.68 -8.56
CA MET A 512 40.49 -21.90 -9.76
C MET A 512 40.96 -20.46 -9.56
N SER A 513 42.04 -20.08 -10.24
CA SER A 513 42.69 -18.77 -10.12
C SER A 513 42.44 -17.86 -11.34
N SER A 514 41.50 -18.24 -12.21
CA SER A 514 40.98 -17.43 -13.31
C SER A 514 39.51 -17.73 -13.54
N SER A 515 38.75 -16.73 -14.00
CA SER A 515 37.33 -16.83 -14.36
C SER A 515 37.13 -17.68 -15.61
N GLU A 516 36.12 -18.54 -15.59
CA GLU A 516 35.74 -19.42 -16.71
C GLU A 516 34.21 -19.40 -16.86
N THR A 517 33.77 -19.35 -18.11
CA THR A 517 32.38 -19.08 -18.50
C THR A 517 31.52 -20.35 -18.43
N VAL A 518 30.34 -20.26 -17.83
CA VAL A 518 29.36 -21.36 -17.79
C VAL A 518 28.35 -21.19 -18.93
N ASP A 519 28.25 -22.19 -19.79
CA ASP A 519 27.25 -22.24 -20.85
C ASP A 519 25.85 -22.51 -20.24
N LYS A 520 24.95 -21.51 -20.33
CA LYS A 520 23.59 -21.59 -19.79
C LYS A 520 22.63 -22.38 -20.67
N SER A 521 23.02 -22.74 -21.90
CA SER A 521 22.16 -23.46 -22.86
C SER A 521 21.96 -24.95 -22.53
N ILE A 522 22.70 -25.49 -21.56
CA ILE A 522 22.68 -26.92 -21.20
C ILE A 522 21.95 -27.21 -19.87
N MET A 523 21.33 -26.21 -19.24
CA MET A 523 20.60 -26.32 -17.97
C MET A 523 19.18 -26.88 -18.18
N LYS A 524 18.70 -27.79 -17.31
CA LYS A 524 17.34 -28.39 -17.40
C LYS A 524 16.57 -28.31 -16.07
N ARG A 525 15.25 -28.15 -16.14
CA ARG A 525 14.36 -28.22 -14.97
C ARG A 525 14.21 -29.67 -14.51
N ARG A 526 14.02 -29.88 -13.21
CA ARG A 526 13.94 -31.21 -12.56
C ARG A 526 12.85 -32.12 -13.14
N GLU A 527 11.74 -31.53 -13.58
CA GLU A 527 10.62 -32.21 -14.26
C GLU A 527 10.96 -32.77 -15.65
N ASP A 528 12.01 -32.25 -16.30
CA ASP A 528 12.45 -32.65 -17.65
C ASP A 528 13.49 -33.80 -17.64
N LEU A 529 13.77 -34.38 -16.46
CA LEU A 529 14.71 -35.49 -16.27
C LEU A 529 13.95 -36.83 -16.18
N THR A 530 13.48 -37.35 -17.31
CA THR A 530 12.94 -38.71 -17.38
C THR A 530 14.05 -39.74 -17.62
N ASN A 531 14.26 -40.60 -16.60
CA ASN A 531 15.12 -41.79 -16.49
C ASN A 531 16.63 -41.62 -16.63
#